data_AF-A0A976Q480-F1
#
_entry.id   AF-A0A976Q480-F1
#
_cell.length_a   1.000
_cell.length_b   1.000
_cell.length_c   1.000
_cell.angle_alpha   90.00
_cell.angle_beta   90.00
_cell.angle_gamma   90.00
#
_symmetry.space_group_name_H-M   'P 1'
#
loop_
_entity.id
_entity.type
_entity.pdbx_description
1 polymer ?
#
loop_
_entity_poly.entity_id
_entity_poly.type
_entity_poly.pdbx_seq_one_letter_code
_entity_poly.pdbx_strand_id
1 'polypeptide(L)'
;MPDETKEWTRYKSGDPIHLRAQQGWVVLIGHAKCKKRVLTYGDLADLMGWGREAARATIRPLAILAKFCLDHGLPQLNAIVVNQSTQVPGHGVILKDGQALADAQQEVYDFDWYTLRVPGPGILRRVWEEWE
;
A
#
# COMPACT_ATOMS: atom_id res chain seq x y z
N MET A 1 -33.61 12.65 15.34
CA MET A 1 -32.81 11.80 14.44
C MET A 1 -31.60 12.63 14.05
N PRO A 2 -30.36 12.26 14.42
CA PRO A 2 -29.19 12.94 13.87
C PRO A 2 -29.20 12.73 12.35
N ASP A 3 -28.85 13.77 11.60
CA ASP A 3 -28.73 13.77 10.14
C ASP A 3 -27.85 12.61 9.67
N GLU A 4 -28.46 11.60 9.03
CA GLU A 4 -27.78 10.39 8.53
C GLU A 4 -26.98 10.65 7.26
N THR A 5 -26.89 11.90 6.78
CA THR A 5 -25.95 12.28 5.73
C THR A 5 -24.55 12.51 6.30
N LYS A 6 -23.98 11.50 6.98
CA LYS A 6 -22.52 11.47 7.16
C LYS A 6 -21.89 11.33 5.77
N GLU A 7 -21.47 12.48 5.26
CA GLU A 7 -20.78 12.68 3.99
C GLU A 7 -19.76 11.57 3.75
N TRP A 8 -19.91 10.88 2.62
CA TRP A 8 -18.84 10.06 2.05
C TRP A 8 -17.62 10.97 1.86
N THR A 9 -16.66 10.91 2.79
CA THR A 9 -15.49 11.77 2.75
C THR A 9 -14.55 11.23 1.68
N ARG A 10 -14.43 11.97 0.58
CA ARG A 10 -13.47 11.66 -0.49
C ARG A 10 -12.06 12.00 -0.03
N TYR A 11 -11.06 11.26 -0.52
CA TYR A 11 -9.66 11.64 -0.38
C TYR A 11 -9.40 13.00 -1.08
N LYS A 12 -8.63 13.88 -0.44
CA LYS A 12 -8.32 15.24 -0.89
C LYS A 12 -6.82 15.51 -0.87
N SER A 13 -6.35 16.42 -1.74
CA SER A 13 -4.95 16.86 -1.68
C SER A 13 -4.63 17.40 -0.27
N GLY A 14 -3.47 17.05 0.26
CA GLY A 14 -3.07 17.41 1.63
C GLY A 14 -3.59 16.49 2.74
N ASP A 15 -4.36 15.44 2.42
CA ASP A 15 -4.74 14.44 3.43
C ASP A 15 -3.49 13.88 4.15
N PRO A 16 -3.58 13.64 5.47
CA PRO A 16 -2.52 13.00 6.23
C PRO A 16 -1.99 11.72 5.58
N ILE A 17 -0.69 11.52 5.67
CA ILE A 17 0.00 10.44 4.96
C ILE A 17 -0.50 9.03 5.33
N HIS A 18 -0.95 8.85 6.58
CA HIS A 18 -1.52 7.60 7.06
C HIS A 18 -2.91 7.30 6.46
N LEU A 19 -3.70 8.33 6.10
CA LEU A 19 -4.93 8.12 5.31
C LEU A 19 -4.60 7.71 3.88
N ARG A 20 -3.53 8.28 3.31
CA ARG A 20 -3.05 7.87 1.99
C ARG A 20 -2.44 6.47 1.99
N ALA A 21 -1.84 6.03 3.10
CA ALA A 21 -1.45 4.64 3.29
C ALA A 21 -2.68 3.71 3.31
N GLN A 22 -3.76 4.10 3.99
CA GLN A 22 -5.02 3.34 3.96
C GLN A 22 -5.58 3.23 2.53
N GLN A 23 -5.56 4.33 1.77
CA GLN A 23 -5.94 4.31 0.36
C GLN A 23 -5.09 3.32 -0.44
N GLY A 24 -3.76 3.39 -0.26
CA GLY A 24 -2.81 2.48 -0.89
C GLY A 24 -3.11 1.02 -0.56
N TRP A 25 -3.45 0.69 0.69
CA TRP A 25 -3.86 -0.65 1.09
C TRP A 25 -5.02 -1.17 0.23
N VAL A 26 -6.11 -0.40 0.14
CA VAL A 26 -7.31 -0.80 -0.62
C VAL A 26 -6.98 -1.02 -2.09
N VAL A 27 -6.20 -0.12 -2.69
CA VAL A 27 -5.77 -0.23 -4.10
C VAL A 27 -4.92 -1.49 -4.31
N LEU A 28 -3.93 -1.73 -3.45
CA LEU A 28 -2.97 -2.81 -3.60
C LEU A 28 -3.60 -4.18 -3.39
N ILE A 29 -4.46 -4.37 -2.39
CA ILE A 29 -5.14 -5.66 -2.20
C ILE A 29 -6.07 -5.98 -3.38
N GLY A 30 -6.78 -4.96 -3.90
CA GLY A 30 -7.63 -5.10 -5.07
C GLY A 30 -6.83 -5.49 -6.31
N HIS A 31 -5.69 -4.83 -6.51
CA HIS A 31 -4.78 -5.16 -7.61
C HIS A 31 -4.20 -6.58 -7.48
N ALA A 32 -3.72 -6.94 -6.28
CA ALA A 32 -3.15 -8.25 -5.99
C ALA A 32 -4.13 -9.36 -6.32
N LYS A 33 -5.39 -9.26 -5.88
CA LYS A 33 -6.40 -10.31 -6.11
C LYS A 33 -6.95 -10.33 -7.52
N CYS A 34 -7.17 -9.17 -8.15
CA CYS A 34 -7.84 -9.10 -9.45
C CYS A 34 -6.89 -9.23 -10.65
N LYS A 35 -5.62 -8.81 -10.51
CA LYS A 35 -4.67 -8.76 -11.63
C LYS A 35 -3.50 -9.71 -11.48
N LYS A 36 -3.10 -10.06 -10.25
CA LYS A 36 -1.99 -10.98 -9.95
C LYS A 36 -0.70 -10.66 -10.73
N ARG A 37 -0.34 -9.38 -10.78
CA ARG A 37 0.87 -8.89 -11.44
C ARG A 37 1.38 -7.65 -10.72
N VAL A 38 2.61 -7.26 -11.04
CA VAL A 38 3.21 -6.03 -10.55
C VAL A 38 2.57 -4.80 -11.19
N LEU A 39 2.64 -3.68 -10.47
CA LEU A 39 2.32 -2.35 -10.98
C LEU A 39 3.48 -1.40 -10.72
N THR A 40 3.59 -0.34 -11.51
CA THR A 40 4.63 0.67 -11.29
C THR A 40 4.21 1.69 -10.23
N TYR A 41 5.17 2.41 -9.65
CA TYR A 41 4.86 3.56 -8.78
C TYR A 41 3.96 4.60 -9.45
N GLY A 42 4.11 4.80 -10.76
CA GLY A 42 3.24 5.69 -11.55
C GLY A 42 1.82 5.14 -11.68
N ASP A 43 1.66 3.82 -11.90
CA ASP A 43 0.35 3.18 -11.91
C ASP A 43 -0.34 3.29 -10.54
N LEU A 44 0.41 3.13 -9.45
CA LEU A 44 -0.12 3.28 -8.10
C LEU A 44 -0.60 4.72 -7.85
N ALA A 45 0.21 5.71 -8.21
CA ALA A 45 -0.15 7.12 -8.07
C ALA A 45 -1.42 7.48 -8.86
N ASP A 46 -1.55 6.95 -10.08
CA ASP A 46 -2.73 7.14 -10.93
C ASP A 46 -3.99 6.50 -10.31
N LEU A 47 -3.89 5.26 -9.82
CA LEU A 47 -4.97 4.57 -9.11
C LEU A 47 -5.36 5.27 -7.80
N MET A 48 -4.43 5.99 -7.18
CA MET A 48 -4.69 6.82 -5.99
C MET A 48 -5.24 8.22 -6.32
N GLY A 49 -5.40 8.55 -7.60
CA GLY A 49 -5.97 9.82 -8.07
C GLY A 49 -4.98 10.99 -8.04
N TRP A 50 -3.68 10.73 -8.10
CA TRP A 50 -2.63 11.77 -8.10
C TRP A 50 -2.02 12.05 -9.46
N GLY A 51 -2.30 11.21 -10.47
CA GLY A 51 -1.59 11.21 -11.74
C GLY A 51 -0.25 10.47 -11.67
N ARG A 52 0.21 9.96 -12.81
CA ARG A 52 1.41 9.09 -12.90
C ARG A 52 2.69 9.83 -12.51
N GLU A 53 2.77 11.12 -12.79
CA GLU A 53 3.87 12.02 -12.47
C GLU A 53 4.11 12.15 -10.97
N ALA A 54 3.09 11.88 -10.15
CA ALA A 54 3.17 11.89 -8.69
C ALA A 54 3.71 10.57 -8.10
N ALA A 55 4.39 9.73 -8.89
CA ALA A 55 4.98 8.46 -8.44
C ALA A 55 5.78 8.58 -7.13
N ARG A 56 6.56 9.66 -6.96
CA ARG A 56 7.37 9.89 -5.74
C ARG A 56 6.51 10.08 -4.48
N ALA A 57 5.29 10.58 -4.61
CA ALA A 57 4.38 10.77 -3.48
C ALA A 57 3.91 9.44 -2.86
N THR A 58 4.03 8.33 -3.59
CA THR A 58 3.67 6.98 -3.11
C THR A 58 4.69 6.36 -2.16
N ILE A 59 5.90 6.92 -2.07
CA ILE A 59 7.01 6.35 -1.28
C ILE A 59 6.67 6.30 0.21
N ARG A 60 6.21 7.41 0.81
CA ARG A 60 5.89 7.46 2.25
C ARG A 60 4.69 6.58 2.63
N PRO A 61 3.56 6.57 1.89
CA PRO A 61 2.47 5.63 2.13
C PRO A 61 2.93 4.17 2.06
N LEU A 62 3.74 3.82 1.06
CA LEU A 62 4.26 2.46 0.92
C LEU A 62 5.20 2.07 2.05
N ALA A 63 5.99 3.00 2.58
CA ALA A 63 6.84 2.73 3.73
C ALA A 63 6.03 2.41 4.99
N ILE A 64 4.93 3.15 5.24
CA ILE A 64 3.99 2.85 6.33
C ILE A 64 3.41 1.44 6.15
N LEU A 65 2.98 1.09 4.94
CA LEU A 65 2.43 -0.23 4.65
C LEU A 65 3.47 -1.35 4.81
N ALA A 66 4.72 -1.10 4.38
CA ALA A 66 5.82 -2.05 4.52
C ALA A 66 6.09 -2.38 5.99
N LYS A 67 6.21 -1.33 6.83
CA LYS A 67 6.40 -1.48 8.27
C LYS A 67 5.21 -2.18 8.92
N PHE A 68 3.99 -1.79 8.58
CA PHE A 68 2.78 -2.46 9.08
C PHE A 68 2.76 -3.95 8.70
N CYS A 69 3.08 -4.30 7.45
CA CYS A 69 3.12 -5.70 7.05
C CYS A 69 4.21 -6.47 7.79
N LEU A 70 5.38 -5.86 7.97
CA LEU A 70 6.49 -6.46 8.71
C LEU A 70 6.12 -6.75 10.17
N ASP A 71 5.58 -5.76 10.88
CA ASP A 71 5.24 -5.86 12.30
C ASP A 71 4.17 -6.92 12.59
N HIS A 72 3.31 -7.17 11.60
CA HIS A 72 2.21 -8.12 11.70
C HIS A 72 2.48 -9.46 11.00
N GLY A 73 3.70 -9.68 10.48
CA GLY A 73 4.05 -10.92 9.77
C GLY A 73 3.23 -11.17 8.50
N LEU A 74 2.72 -10.10 7.87
CA LEU A 74 1.96 -10.17 6.63
C LEU A 74 2.89 -10.17 5.40
N PRO A 75 2.44 -10.71 4.25
CA PRO A 75 3.17 -10.55 3.00
C PRO A 75 3.39 -9.06 2.68
N GLN A 76 4.58 -8.73 2.16
CA GLN A 76 4.99 -7.36 1.89
C GLN A 76 4.22 -6.78 0.71
N LEU A 77 3.10 -6.09 0.96
CA LEU A 77 2.26 -5.50 -0.09
C LEU A 77 3.01 -4.58 -1.05
N ASN A 78 4.07 -3.93 -0.59
CA ASN A 78 4.90 -3.07 -1.44
C ASN A 78 5.82 -3.86 -2.40
N ALA A 79 5.96 -5.18 -2.26
CA ALA A 79 6.75 -6.03 -3.16
C ALA A 79 6.17 -6.11 -4.59
N ILE A 80 4.89 -5.81 -4.77
CA ILE A 80 4.24 -5.78 -6.09
C ILE A 80 4.29 -4.40 -6.75
N VAL A 81 4.92 -3.40 -6.10
CA VAL A 81 5.11 -2.05 -6.64
C VAL A 81 6.55 -1.89 -7.09
N VAL A 82 6.75 -1.75 -8.40
CA VAL A 82 8.08 -1.80 -9.02
C VAL A 82 8.46 -0.50 -9.73
N ASN A 83 9.76 -0.31 -9.95
CA ASN A 83 10.24 0.69 -10.88
C ASN A 83 9.87 0.29 -12.32
N GLN A 84 9.44 1.27 -13.13
CA GLN A 84 8.99 1.04 -14.50
C GLN A 84 10.08 0.45 -15.40
N SER A 85 11.33 0.90 -15.25
CA SER A 85 12.44 0.47 -16.10
C SER A 85 13.08 -0.83 -15.60
N THR A 86 13.34 -0.94 -14.29
CA THR A 86 14.07 -2.09 -13.75
C THR A 86 13.18 -3.28 -13.41
N GLN A 87 11.86 -3.08 -13.27
CA GLN A 87 10.90 -4.10 -12.80
C GLN A 87 11.23 -4.66 -11.40
N VAL A 88 12.05 -3.94 -10.63
CA VAL A 88 12.39 -4.28 -9.25
C VAL A 88 11.74 -3.28 -8.29
N PRO A 89 11.27 -3.70 -7.11
CA PRO A 89 10.79 -2.78 -6.09
C PRO A 89 11.86 -1.84 -5.57
N GLY A 90 11.42 -0.82 -4.83
CA GLY A 90 12.32 0.13 -4.19
C GLY A 90 12.98 -0.49 -2.96
N HIS A 91 14.02 0.18 -2.46
CA HIS A 91 14.80 -0.24 -1.29
C HIS A 91 13.98 -0.42 0.01
N GLY A 92 12.73 0.04 0.05
CA GLY A 92 11.83 -0.13 1.19
C GLY A 92 11.10 -1.47 1.24
N VAL A 93 11.32 -2.39 0.30
CA VAL A 93 10.79 -3.76 0.38
C VAL A 93 11.74 -4.64 1.18
N ILE A 94 11.23 -5.20 2.28
CA ILE A 94 12.00 -6.08 3.17
C ILE A 94 11.62 -7.53 2.84
N LEU A 95 12.48 -8.21 2.08
CA LEU A 95 12.31 -9.64 1.82
C LEU A 95 12.77 -10.46 3.02
N LYS A 96 12.18 -11.64 3.23
CA LYS A 96 12.70 -12.59 4.22
C LYS A 96 14.10 -13.06 3.80
N ASP A 97 14.95 -13.44 4.75
CA ASP A 97 16.31 -13.90 4.46
C ASP A 97 16.30 -15.04 3.42
N GLY A 98 17.03 -14.84 2.32
CA GLY A 98 17.12 -15.81 1.22
C GLY A 98 15.88 -15.93 0.32
N GLN A 99 14.83 -15.14 0.56
CA GLN A 99 13.61 -15.18 -0.25
C GLN A 99 13.82 -14.49 -1.61
N ALA A 100 13.44 -15.18 -2.69
CA ALA A 100 13.43 -14.55 -4.00
C ALA A 100 12.27 -13.54 -4.10
N LEU A 101 12.48 -12.44 -4.84
CA LEU A 101 11.44 -11.43 -5.06
C LEU A 101 10.16 -12.04 -5.67
N ALA A 102 10.30 -12.98 -6.59
CA ALA A 102 9.17 -13.65 -7.23
C ALA A 102 8.31 -14.39 -6.19
N ASP A 103 8.93 -15.05 -5.21
CA ASP A 103 8.22 -15.77 -4.14
C ASP A 103 7.48 -14.79 -3.24
N ALA A 104 8.10 -13.64 -2.88
CA ALA A 104 7.44 -12.62 -2.09
C ALA A 104 6.24 -11.99 -2.82
N GLN A 105 6.34 -11.78 -4.13
CA GLN A 105 5.22 -11.32 -4.94
C GLN A 105 4.11 -12.37 -5.02
N GLN A 106 4.48 -13.65 -5.16
CA GLN A 106 3.52 -14.75 -5.16
C GLN A 106 2.79 -14.87 -3.82
N GLU A 107 3.49 -14.72 -2.69
CA GLU A 107 2.88 -14.66 -1.35
C GLU A 107 1.82 -13.54 -1.29
N VAL A 108 2.10 -12.36 -1.85
CA VAL A 108 1.11 -11.27 -1.91
C VAL A 108 -0.10 -11.64 -2.76
N TYR A 109 0.07 -12.32 -3.89
CA TYR A 109 -1.06 -12.69 -4.75
C TYR A 109 -1.94 -13.79 -4.15
N ASP A 110 -1.34 -14.74 -3.45
CA ASP A 110 -2.02 -15.91 -2.90
C ASP A 110 -2.68 -15.62 -1.55
N PHE A 111 -2.16 -14.66 -0.79
CA PHE A 111 -2.73 -14.28 0.49
C PHE A 111 -4.21 -13.90 0.40
N ASP A 112 -4.99 -14.30 1.40
CA ASP A 112 -6.42 -14.04 1.47
C ASP A 112 -6.71 -12.66 2.09
N TRP A 113 -6.36 -11.61 1.36
CA TRP A 113 -6.45 -10.22 1.82
C TRP A 113 -7.84 -9.82 2.31
N TYR A 114 -8.89 -10.43 1.77
CA TYR A 114 -10.28 -10.07 2.10
C TYR A 114 -10.78 -10.70 3.41
N THR A 115 -9.97 -11.56 4.05
CA THR A 115 -10.19 -11.98 5.45
C THR A 115 -9.75 -10.92 6.47
N LEU A 116 -8.91 -9.97 6.04
CA LEU A 116 -8.44 -8.88 6.88
C LEU A 116 -9.33 -7.65 6.71
N ARG A 117 -9.65 -6.99 7.83
CA ARG A 117 -10.20 -5.64 7.77
C ARG A 117 -9.11 -4.68 7.30
N VAL A 118 -9.52 -3.66 6.54
CA VAL A 118 -8.62 -2.55 6.18
C VAL A 118 -8.06 -1.94 7.47
N PRO A 119 -6.73 -1.76 7.59
CA PRO A 119 -6.12 -1.12 8.75
C PRO A 119 -6.72 0.26 8.96
N GLY A 120 -7.17 0.54 10.19
CA GLY A 120 -7.76 1.83 10.52
C GLY A 120 -6.71 2.97 10.46
N PRO A 121 -7.11 4.22 10.18
CA PRO A 121 -6.19 5.35 10.07
C PRO A 121 -5.31 5.54 11.33
N GLY A 122 -5.87 5.30 12.51
CA GLY A 122 -5.15 5.44 13.78
C GLY A 122 -4.02 4.41 13.95
N ILE A 123 -4.17 3.19 13.42
CA ILE A 123 -3.08 2.19 13.47
C ILE A 123 -1.95 2.63 12.52
N LEU A 124 -2.30 3.02 11.29
CA LEU A 124 -1.31 3.47 10.31
C LEU A 124 -0.63 4.79 10.74
N ARG A 125 -1.33 5.63 11.51
CA ARG A 125 -0.75 6.82 12.14
C ARG A 125 0.31 6.46 13.17
N ARG A 126 0.06 5.47 14.03
CA ARG A 126 1.08 5.01 15.01
C ARG A 126 2.33 4.47 14.33
N VAL A 127 2.15 3.64 13.30
CA VAL A 127 3.27 3.14 12.48
C VAL A 127 4.09 4.30 11.88
N TRP A 128 3.42 5.36 11.45
CA TRP A 128 4.08 6.57 10.96
C TRP A 128 4.86 7.30 12.06
N GLU A 129 4.25 7.51 13.22
CA GLU A 129 4.84 8.26 14.35
C GLU A 129 6.00 7.52 15.04
N GLU A 130 6.00 6.19 15.05
CA GLU A 130 7.09 5.37 15.62
C GLU A 130 8.34 5.30 14.73
N TRP A 131 8.25 5.82 13.51
CA TRP A 131 9.30 5.75 12.50
C TRP A 131 10.04 7.08 12.29
N GLU A 132 9.52 8.18 12.83
CA GLU A 132 10.18 9.49 12.95
C GLU A 132 10.93 9.63 14.28
#